data_AF-A0A950YPA7-F1
#
_entry.id   AF-A0A950YPA7-F1
#
_cell.length_a   1.000
_cell.length_b   1.000
_cell.length_c   1.000
_cell.angle_alpha   90.00
_cell.angle_beta   90.00
_cell.angle_gamma   90.00
#
_symmetry.space_group_name_H-M   'P 1'
#
loop_
_entity.id
_entity.type
_entity.pdbx_description
1 polymer ?
#
loop_
_entity_poly.entity_id
_entity_poly.type
_entity_poly.pdbx_seq_one_letter_code
_entity_poly.pdbx_strand_id
1 'polypeptide(L)'
;MPSYDPWSWIVWGREVVDPHLSFTVGGGPSWKPLPVVFTTVYALFGGAAPTLWVITARAGGLLALVAAYRLAARIVGEDRRAGAVAGVIAAAGVALTQEWAYYMFRGTSEPLLVATSLWAIDRHLDGRRGSAFALGVAASLIRPEAWPFVLAYGVWLWRREPRLRALVVAGFFSIPFLWFVPPWIGTGQPFIAATHAKAYNGHLGNHPFLEVLRRGTDLQVLPMLVMAVVAVVLAGWSLRGQGTDGARRRSDRLVLTLAAGVVAWWVLVVAMTLDGYPGLERFYL
;
A
#
# COMPACT_ATOMS: atom_id res chain seq x y z
N MET A 1 7.48 -19.45 -6.93
CA MET A 1 8.08 -19.67 -5.60
C MET A 1 8.28 -18.32 -4.94
N PRO A 2 8.20 -18.22 -3.60
CA PRO A 2 8.36 -16.95 -2.89
C PRO A 2 9.78 -16.38 -3.11
N SER A 3 9.93 -15.05 -3.11
CA SER A 3 11.27 -14.42 -3.00
C SER A 3 11.76 -14.39 -1.54
N TYR A 4 12.90 -13.74 -1.31
CA TYR A 4 13.55 -13.64 -0.01
C TYR A 4 12.64 -13.08 1.10
N ASP A 5 11.96 -11.94 0.89
CA ASP A 5 11.07 -11.35 1.91
C ASP A 5 9.88 -12.24 2.25
N PRO A 6 9.09 -12.71 1.26
CA PRO A 6 8.03 -13.69 1.48
C PRO A 6 8.47 -14.95 2.22
N TRP A 7 9.64 -15.48 1.88
CA TRP A 7 10.16 -16.67 2.54
C TRP A 7 10.43 -16.44 4.02
N SER A 8 10.98 -15.28 4.37
CA SER A 8 11.25 -14.91 5.77
C SER A 8 9.97 -14.80 6.58
N TRP A 9 8.90 -14.21 6.02
CA TRP A 9 7.60 -14.16 6.69
C TRP A 9 6.99 -15.55 6.90
N ILE A 10 7.17 -16.47 5.94
CA ILE A 10 6.71 -17.86 6.07
C ILE A 10 7.47 -18.58 7.20
N VAL A 11 8.79 -18.38 7.28
CA VAL A 11 9.62 -18.95 8.36
C VAL A 11 9.19 -18.41 9.71
N TRP A 12 9.07 -17.08 9.87
CA TRP A 12 8.62 -16.46 11.13
C TRP A 12 7.22 -16.91 11.52
N GLY A 13 6.30 -17.03 10.57
CA GLY A 13 4.95 -17.55 10.83
C GLY A 13 4.97 -18.99 11.37
N ARG A 14 5.88 -19.84 10.87
CA ARG A 14 6.09 -21.19 11.39
C ARG A 14 6.68 -21.18 12.80
N GLU A 15 7.67 -20.33 13.05
CA GLU A 15 8.30 -20.22 14.38
C GLU A 15 7.33 -19.71 15.46
N VAL A 16 6.30 -18.94 15.09
CA VAL A 16 5.25 -18.53 16.03
C VAL A 16 4.35 -19.70 16.45
N VAL A 17 4.13 -20.68 15.57
CA VAL A 17 3.16 -21.78 15.79
C VAL A 17 3.83 -23.04 16.33
N ASP A 18 5.05 -23.33 15.89
CA ASP A 18 5.76 -24.55 16.28
C ASP A 18 6.48 -24.35 17.63
N PRO A 19 6.03 -25.01 18.71
CA PRO A 19 6.61 -24.83 20.04
C PRO A 19 8.05 -25.39 20.15
N HIS A 20 8.51 -26.16 19.16
CA HIS A 20 9.88 -26.66 19.11
C HIS A 20 10.85 -25.70 18.43
N LEU A 21 10.34 -24.62 17.83
CA LEU A 21 11.14 -23.57 17.22
C LEU A 21 11.21 -22.35 18.14
N SER A 22 12.36 -21.70 18.14
CA SER A 22 12.50 -20.38 18.78
C SER A 22 12.07 -19.31 17.78
N PHE A 23 11.08 -18.49 18.15
CA PHE A 23 10.71 -17.33 17.35
C PHE A 23 11.77 -16.25 17.44
N THR A 24 12.38 -15.92 16.30
CA THR A 24 13.38 -14.86 16.21
C THR A 24 13.21 -14.05 14.94
N VAL A 25 13.03 -12.74 15.10
CA VAL A 25 12.96 -11.81 13.97
C VAL A 25 14.38 -11.46 13.53
N GLY A 26 15.05 -12.41 12.89
CA GLY A 26 16.43 -12.30 12.41
C GLY A 26 16.63 -12.95 11.04
N GLY A 27 17.74 -12.62 10.37
CA GLY A 27 18.18 -13.26 9.12
C GLY A 27 17.29 -13.04 7.88
N GLY A 28 16.18 -12.31 8.03
CA GLY A 28 15.25 -11.89 6.98
C GLY A 28 15.22 -10.37 6.79
N PRO A 29 14.39 -9.85 5.87
CA PRO A 29 14.28 -8.42 5.59
C PRO A 29 13.46 -7.71 6.68
N SER A 30 12.86 -6.57 6.37
CA SER A 30 12.02 -5.86 7.34
C SER A 30 10.81 -6.70 7.77
N TRP A 31 10.53 -6.67 9.08
CA TRP A 31 9.29 -7.19 9.66
C TRP A 31 8.08 -6.51 9.00
N LYS A 32 7.08 -7.28 8.59
CA LYS A 32 5.79 -6.75 8.10
C LYS A 32 4.65 -7.52 8.77
N PRO A 33 3.92 -6.90 9.70
CA PRO A 33 2.89 -7.59 10.46
C PRO A 33 1.82 -8.32 9.64
N LEU A 34 1.26 -7.67 8.60
CA LEU A 34 0.14 -8.28 7.87
C LEU A 34 0.56 -9.58 7.16
N PRO A 35 1.68 -9.63 6.41
CA PRO A 35 2.21 -10.90 5.92
C PRO A 35 2.38 -11.96 7.01
N VAL A 36 2.98 -11.60 8.15
CA VAL A 36 3.24 -12.57 9.22
C VAL A 36 1.96 -13.10 9.85
N VAL A 37 0.91 -12.27 10.00
CA VAL A 37 -0.41 -12.75 10.45
C VAL A 37 -0.94 -13.84 9.52
N PHE A 38 -0.88 -13.63 8.20
CA PHE A 38 -1.30 -14.64 7.23
C PHE A 38 -0.43 -15.89 7.28
N THR A 39 0.90 -15.74 7.28
CA THR A 39 1.81 -16.89 7.26
C THR A 39 1.79 -17.68 8.56
N THR A 40 1.49 -17.05 9.69
CA THR A 40 1.25 -17.72 10.98
C THR A 40 0.03 -18.65 10.86
N VAL A 41 -1.08 -18.18 10.30
CA VAL A 41 -2.25 -19.03 10.05
C VAL A 41 -1.92 -20.13 9.04
N TYR A 42 -1.17 -19.82 7.98
CA TYR A 42 -0.80 -20.80 6.96
C TYR A 42 0.20 -21.85 7.44
N ALA A 43 0.99 -21.57 8.47
CA ALA A 43 1.91 -22.54 9.06
C ALA A 43 1.19 -23.79 9.58
N LEU A 44 -0.09 -23.68 9.98
CA LEU A 44 -0.93 -24.81 10.39
C LEU A 44 -1.14 -25.85 9.26
N PHE A 45 -0.83 -25.50 8.01
CA PHE A 45 -0.96 -26.37 6.83
C PHE A 45 0.38 -26.95 6.36
N GLY A 46 1.43 -26.85 7.17
CA GLY A 46 2.74 -27.47 6.91
C GLY A 46 3.32 -27.06 5.56
N GLY A 47 3.63 -28.05 4.71
CA GLY A 47 4.25 -27.83 3.39
C GLY A 47 3.42 -26.97 2.42
N ALA A 48 2.13 -26.77 2.67
CA ALA A 48 1.27 -25.91 1.84
C ALA A 48 1.44 -24.40 2.14
N ALA A 49 2.04 -24.02 3.28
CA ALA A 49 2.12 -22.63 3.71
C ALA A 49 2.73 -21.66 2.67
N PRO A 50 3.85 -22.02 1.98
CA PRO A 50 4.41 -21.15 0.94
C PRO A 50 3.45 -20.93 -0.24
N THR A 51 2.71 -21.97 -0.63
CA THR A 51 1.74 -21.91 -1.71
C THR A 51 0.56 -21.02 -1.34
N LEU A 52 0.02 -21.18 -0.12
CA LEU A 52 -1.06 -20.35 0.39
C LEU A 52 -0.67 -18.86 0.42
N TRP A 53 0.54 -18.54 0.86
CA TRP A 53 1.03 -17.16 0.83
C TRP A 53 1.10 -16.59 -0.59
N VAL A 54 1.68 -17.34 -1.53
CA VAL A 54 1.78 -16.90 -2.93
C VAL A 54 0.40 -16.69 -3.56
N ILE A 55 -0.58 -17.56 -3.27
CA ILE A 55 -1.97 -17.37 -3.70
C ILE A 55 -2.52 -16.06 -3.16
N THR A 56 -2.35 -15.80 -1.85
CA THR A 56 -2.83 -14.58 -1.20
C THR A 56 -2.20 -13.31 -1.77
N ALA A 57 -0.88 -13.29 -1.96
CA ALA A 57 -0.18 -12.17 -2.56
C ALA A 57 -0.65 -11.90 -4.01
N ARG A 58 -0.85 -12.96 -4.81
CA ARG A 58 -1.36 -12.85 -6.18
C ARG A 58 -2.81 -12.39 -6.23
N ALA A 59 -3.66 -12.89 -5.34
CA ALA A 59 -5.03 -12.42 -5.19
C ALA A 59 -5.05 -10.92 -4.84
N GLY A 60 -4.14 -10.47 -3.97
CA GLY A 60 -3.89 -9.07 -3.69
C GLY A 60 -3.63 -8.26 -4.96
N GLY A 61 -2.64 -8.64 -5.78
CA GLY A 61 -2.37 -7.87 -7.00
C GLY A 61 -3.49 -7.93 -8.04
N LEU A 62 -4.21 -9.04 -8.19
CA LEU A 62 -5.41 -9.07 -9.04
C LEU A 62 -6.49 -8.10 -8.52
N LEU A 63 -6.70 -8.07 -7.20
CA LEU A 63 -7.61 -7.13 -6.55
C LEU A 63 -7.16 -5.67 -6.73
N ALA A 64 -5.86 -5.39 -6.78
CA ALA A 64 -5.34 -4.06 -7.09
C ALA A 64 -5.73 -3.62 -8.52
N LEU A 65 -5.57 -4.49 -9.52
CA LEU A 65 -5.95 -4.21 -10.90
C LEU A 65 -7.46 -3.95 -11.02
N VAL A 66 -8.27 -4.76 -10.34
CA VAL A 66 -9.73 -4.57 -10.29
C VAL A 66 -10.10 -3.24 -9.61
N ALA A 67 -9.44 -2.87 -8.51
CA ALA A 67 -9.69 -1.60 -7.83
C ALA A 67 -9.31 -0.40 -8.70
N ALA A 68 -8.16 -0.45 -9.38
CA ALA A 68 -7.73 0.57 -10.33
C ALA A 68 -8.75 0.76 -11.46
N TYR A 69 -9.21 -0.35 -12.06
CA TYR A 69 -10.25 -0.34 -13.07
C TYR A 69 -11.52 0.36 -12.56
N ARG A 70 -12.02 -0.07 -11.40
CA ARG A 70 -13.28 0.42 -10.82
C ARG A 70 -13.22 1.91 -10.48
N LEU A 71 -12.12 2.37 -9.90
CA LEU A 71 -11.94 3.78 -9.53
C LEU A 71 -11.89 4.66 -10.77
N ALA A 72 -11.13 4.27 -11.81
CA ALA A 72 -11.05 5.05 -13.04
C ALA A 72 -12.38 5.07 -13.80
N ALA A 73 -13.08 3.93 -13.90
CA ALA A 73 -14.40 3.87 -14.50
C ALA A 73 -15.41 4.77 -13.75
N ARG A 74 -15.35 4.80 -12.42
CA ARG A 74 -16.19 5.69 -11.58
C ARG A 74 -15.89 7.18 -11.83
N ILE A 75 -14.62 7.55 -12.01
CA ILE A 75 -14.23 8.95 -12.25
C ILE A 75 -14.84 9.47 -13.55
N VAL A 76 -14.86 8.65 -14.60
CA VAL A 76 -15.42 9.03 -15.91
C VAL A 76 -16.94 9.21 -15.86
N GLY A 77 -17.65 8.38 -15.08
CA GLY A 77 -19.08 8.53 -14.84
C GLY A 77 -19.95 7.55 -15.64
N GLU A 78 -21.09 8.02 -16.15
CA GLU A 78 -22.18 7.16 -16.64
C GLU A 78 -21.93 6.53 -18.01
N ASP A 79 -21.02 7.09 -18.82
CA ASP A 79 -20.64 6.48 -20.10
C ASP A 79 -19.88 5.18 -19.84
N ARG A 80 -20.57 4.06 -20.06
CA ARG A 80 -20.03 2.71 -19.84
C ARG A 80 -18.83 2.39 -20.72
N ARG A 81 -18.78 2.90 -21.95
CA ARG A 81 -17.67 2.63 -22.87
C ARG A 81 -16.45 3.44 -22.46
N ALA A 82 -16.63 4.73 -22.23
CA ALA A 82 -15.54 5.61 -21.76
C ALA A 82 -15.02 5.16 -20.38
N GLY A 83 -15.92 4.78 -19.47
CA GLY A 83 -15.57 4.21 -18.17
C GLY A 83 -14.80 2.91 -18.28
N ALA A 84 -15.21 1.99 -19.17
CA ALA A 84 -14.47 0.74 -19.39
C ALA A 84 -13.07 0.99 -19.96
N VAL A 85 -12.93 1.90 -20.92
CA VAL A 85 -11.62 2.27 -21.49
C VAL A 85 -10.73 2.89 -20.42
N ALA A 86 -11.22 3.84 -19.63
CA ALA A 86 -10.44 4.42 -18.53
C ALA A 86 -10.06 3.39 -17.48
N GLY A 87 -10.96 2.46 -17.18
CA GLY A 87 -10.68 1.34 -16.28
C GLY A 87 -9.56 0.44 -16.81
N VAL A 88 -9.60 0.07 -18.10
CA VAL A 88 -8.54 -0.74 -18.73
C VAL A 88 -7.22 0.01 -18.72
N ILE A 89 -7.20 1.30 -19.06
CA ILE A 89 -5.99 2.12 -19.03
C ILE A 89 -5.41 2.19 -17.62
N ALA A 90 -6.23 2.38 -16.59
CA ALA A 90 -5.77 2.42 -15.21
C ALA A 90 -5.21 1.08 -14.73
N ALA A 91 -5.90 -0.02 -15.01
CA ALA A 91 -5.40 -1.36 -14.69
C ALA A 91 -4.10 -1.69 -15.45
N ALA A 92 -4.03 -1.32 -16.73
CA ALA A 92 -2.83 -1.48 -17.54
C ALA A 92 -1.67 -0.64 -16.99
N GLY A 93 -1.91 0.60 -16.58
CA GLY A 93 -0.88 1.45 -15.97
C GLY A 93 -0.32 0.85 -14.68
N VAL A 94 -1.16 0.26 -13.82
CA VAL A 94 -0.67 -0.50 -12.65
C VAL A 94 0.12 -1.74 -13.09
N ALA A 95 -0.39 -2.51 -14.05
CA ALA A 95 0.27 -3.73 -14.51
C ALA A 95 1.61 -3.49 -15.23
N LEU A 96 1.78 -2.31 -15.84
CA LEU A 96 2.99 -1.86 -16.52
C LEU A 96 3.97 -1.11 -15.61
N THR A 97 3.61 -0.94 -14.34
CA THR A 97 4.53 -0.36 -13.35
C THR A 97 5.75 -1.25 -13.19
N GLN A 98 6.93 -0.66 -13.05
CA GLN A 98 8.20 -1.39 -13.02
C GLN A 98 8.17 -2.54 -12.00
N GLU A 99 8.65 -3.71 -12.41
CA GLU A 99 8.68 -4.95 -11.60
C GLU A 99 7.31 -5.47 -11.10
N TRP A 100 6.16 -4.95 -11.56
CA TRP A 100 4.84 -5.44 -11.13
C TRP A 100 4.69 -6.95 -11.25
N ALA A 101 5.07 -7.50 -12.41
CA ALA A 101 5.04 -8.95 -12.66
C ALA A 101 5.95 -9.71 -11.69
N TYR A 102 7.17 -9.21 -11.46
CA TYR A 102 8.09 -9.80 -10.48
C TYR A 102 7.45 -9.83 -9.10
N TYR A 103 6.92 -8.71 -8.61
CA TYR A 103 6.29 -8.59 -7.30
C TYR A 103 5.09 -9.53 -7.13
N MET A 104 4.26 -9.65 -8.16
CA MET A 104 3.13 -10.57 -8.23
C MET A 104 3.56 -12.04 -8.20
N PHE A 105 4.49 -12.43 -9.07
CA PHE A 105 4.86 -13.84 -9.21
C PHE A 105 5.73 -14.35 -8.05
N ARG A 106 6.52 -13.46 -7.43
CA ARG A 106 7.37 -13.75 -6.27
C ARG A 106 6.64 -13.63 -4.94
N GLY A 107 5.38 -13.22 -4.93
CA GLY A 107 4.54 -13.19 -3.72
C GLY A 107 4.96 -12.12 -2.73
N THR A 108 5.46 -10.99 -3.21
CA THR A 108 5.77 -9.84 -2.36
C THR A 108 4.49 -9.17 -1.84
N SER A 109 4.60 -8.34 -0.82
CA SER A 109 3.46 -7.69 -0.17
C SER A 109 2.96 -6.44 -0.92
N GLU A 110 3.74 -5.91 -1.84
CA GLU A 110 3.55 -4.64 -2.53
C GLU A 110 2.27 -4.64 -3.38
N PRO A 111 1.95 -5.69 -4.17
CA PRO A 111 0.65 -5.73 -4.86
C PRO A 111 -0.55 -5.76 -3.91
N LEU A 112 -0.40 -6.40 -2.74
CA LEU A 112 -1.43 -6.39 -1.70
C LEU A 112 -1.58 -5.01 -1.05
N LEU A 113 -0.49 -4.27 -0.85
CA LEU A 113 -0.52 -2.89 -0.39
C LEU A 113 -1.34 -2.02 -1.35
N VAL A 114 -1.02 -2.04 -2.65
CA VAL A 114 -1.77 -1.30 -3.67
C VAL A 114 -3.25 -1.67 -3.62
N ALA A 115 -3.57 -2.97 -3.49
CA ALA A 115 -4.94 -3.43 -3.36
C ALA A 115 -5.65 -2.83 -2.13
N THR A 116 -5.04 -2.92 -0.95
CA THR A 116 -5.63 -2.38 0.28
C THR A 116 -5.84 -0.87 0.20
N SER A 117 -4.88 -0.13 -0.37
CA SER A 117 -4.99 1.32 -0.57
C SER A 117 -6.11 1.71 -1.52
N LEU A 118 -6.16 1.10 -2.72
CA LEU A 118 -7.18 1.43 -3.72
C LEU A 118 -8.58 0.98 -3.27
N TRP A 119 -8.71 -0.19 -2.67
CA TRP A 119 -10.00 -0.61 -2.12
C TRP A 119 -10.43 0.22 -0.92
N ALA A 120 -9.52 0.75 -0.10
CA ALA A 120 -9.88 1.68 0.97
C ALA A 120 -10.55 2.93 0.40
N ILE A 121 -10.00 3.48 -0.69
CA ILE A 121 -10.59 4.60 -1.42
C ILE A 121 -11.97 4.22 -1.99
N ASP A 122 -12.09 3.09 -2.70
CA ASP A 122 -13.38 2.65 -3.27
C ASP A 122 -14.45 2.43 -2.17
N ARG A 123 -14.06 1.87 -1.02
CA ARG A 123 -14.96 1.73 0.16
C ARG A 123 -15.35 3.05 0.76
N HIS A 124 -14.44 4.01 0.84
CA HIS A 124 -14.74 5.36 1.32
C HIS A 124 -15.77 6.04 0.41
N LEU A 125 -15.57 5.95 -0.92
CA LEU A 125 -16.48 6.51 -1.92
C LEU A 125 -17.87 5.85 -1.90
N ASP A 126 -17.96 4.58 -1.48
CA ASP A 126 -19.23 3.87 -1.24
C ASP A 126 -19.89 4.18 0.11
N GLY A 127 -19.31 5.07 0.92
CA GLY A 127 -19.78 5.35 2.28
C GLY A 127 -19.53 4.20 3.28
N ARG A 128 -18.82 3.14 2.88
CA ARG A 128 -18.43 2.00 3.73
C ARG A 128 -17.16 2.32 4.52
N ARG A 129 -17.27 3.35 5.37
CA ARG A 129 -16.12 3.99 6.02
C ARG A 129 -15.36 3.10 7.00
N GLY A 130 -16.06 2.17 7.66
CA GLY A 130 -15.44 1.16 8.52
C GLY A 130 -14.53 0.20 7.73
N SER A 131 -15.00 -0.30 6.59
CA SER A 131 -14.18 -1.14 5.71
C SER A 131 -13.00 -0.36 5.13
N ALA A 132 -13.20 0.91 4.77
CA ALA A 132 -12.11 1.78 4.32
C ALA A 132 -11.02 1.93 5.40
N PHE A 133 -11.42 2.14 6.66
CA PHE A 133 -10.48 2.23 7.78
C PHE A 133 -9.75 0.90 8.02
N ALA A 134 -10.45 -0.24 7.99
CA ALA A 134 -9.85 -1.56 8.16
C ALA A 134 -8.82 -1.88 7.06
N LEU A 135 -9.10 -1.50 5.81
CA LEU A 135 -8.15 -1.63 4.70
C LEU A 135 -6.95 -0.69 4.87
N GLY A 136 -7.16 0.52 5.39
CA GLY A 136 -6.07 1.42 5.78
C GLY A 136 -5.18 0.82 6.88
N VAL A 137 -5.77 0.23 7.91
CA VAL A 137 -5.02 -0.51 8.95
C VAL A 137 -4.22 -1.64 8.31
N ALA A 138 -4.80 -2.42 7.39
CA ALA A 138 -4.07 -3.46 6.66
C ALA A 138 -2.88 -2.89 5.88
N ALA A 139 -3.05 -1.76 5.17
CA ALA A 139 -1.94 -1.07 4.50
C ALA A 139 -0.84 -0.64 5.50
N SER A 140 -1.24 -0.13 6.68
CA SER A 140 -0.34 0.26 7.77
C SER A 140 0.41 -0.90 8.41
N LEU A 141 -0.15 -2.11 8.36
CA LEU A 141 0.48 -3.35 8.79
C LEU A 141 1.38 -3.97 7.72
N ILE A 142 1.38 -3.44 6.50
CA ILE A 142 2.39 -3.75 5.48
C ILE A 142 3.50 -2.70 5.52
N ARG A 143 3.14 -1.42 5.69
CA ARG A 143 4.07 -0.30 5.56
C ARG A 143 3.80 0.86 6.53
N PRO A 144 4.84 1.38 7.22
CA PRO A 144 4.72 2.54 8.10
C PRO A 144 4.35 3.84 7.37
N GLU A 145 4.63 3.94 6.07
CA GLU A 145 4.29 5.09 5.23
C GLU A 145 2.77 5.36 5.19
N ALA A 146 1.94 4.34 5.40
CA ALA A 146 0.49 4.51 5.45
C ALA A 146 -0.01 5.13 6.76
N TRP A 147 0.80 5.18 7.82
CA TRP A 147 0.35 5.58 9.16
C TRP A 147 -0.18 7.01 9.23
N PRO A 148 0.47 8.03 8.64
CA PRO A 148 -0.07 9.40 8.69
C PRO A 148 -1.46 9.51 8.06
N PHE A 149 -1.70 8.77 6.97
CA PHE A 149 -2.99 8.77 6.27
C PHE A 149 -4.08 8.09 7.10
N VAL A 150 -3.78 6.95 7.71
CA VAL A 150 -4.73 6.21 8.55
C VAL A 150 -5.02 6.94 9.86
N LEU A 151 -4.01 7.59 10.44
CA LEU A 151 -4.19 8.44 11.62
C LEU A 151 -5.13 9.60 11.29
N ALA A 152 -4.86 10.35 10.22
CA ALA A 152 -5.71 11.45 9.78
C ALA A 152 -7.15 10.98 9.49
N TYR A 153 -7.30 9.87 8.77
CA TYR A 153 -8.59 9.29 8.43
C TYR A 153 -9.35 8.79 9.67
N GLY A 154 -8.68 8.10 10.60
CA GLY A 154 -9.29 7.61 11.84
C GLY A 154 -9.69 8.75 12.79
N VAL A 155 -8.88 9.81 12.88
CA VAL A 155 -9.21 11.03 13.64
C VAL A 155 -10.41 11.75 13.04
N TRP A 156 -10.51 11.81 11.71
CA TRP A 156 -11.71 12.32 11.03
C TRP A 156 -12.93 11.43 11.31
N LEU A 157 -12.76 10.10 11.24
CA LEU A 157 -13.82 9.12 11.47
C LEU A 157 -14.34 9.17 12.91
N TRP A 158 -13.45 9.36 13.89
CA TRP A 158 -13.78 9.51 15.31
C TRP A 158 -14.79 10.64 15.57
N ARG A 159 -14.65 11.74 14.83
CA ARG A 159 -15.53 12.91 14.92
C ARG A 159 -16.82 12.72 14.13
N ARG A 160 -16.76 12.09 12.95
CA ARG A 160 -17.90 11.97 12.02
C ARG A 160 -18.81 10.78 12.28
N GLU A 161 -18.28 9.68 12.81
CA GLU A 161 -19.04 8.43 13.01
C GLU A 161 -18.76 7.82 14.39
N PRO A 162 -19.50 8.25 15.44
CA PRO A 162 -19.33 7.72 16.80
C PRO A 162 -19.47 6.19 16.89
N ARG A 163 -20.31 5.59 16.03
CA ARG A 163 -20.50 4.14 15.93
C ARG A 163 -19.23 3.36 15.56
N LEU A 164 -18.24 4.01 14.92
CA LEU A 164 -16.99 3.37 14.49
C LEU A 164 -15.84 3.60 15.47
N ARG A 165 -16.07 4.26 16.61
CA ARG A 165 -15.01 4.57 17.58
C ARG A 165 -14.29 3.32 18.10
N ALA A 166 -15.03 2.26 18.41
CA ALA A 166 -14.42 1.00 18.85
C ALA A 166 -13.48 0.41 17.77
N LEU A 167 -13.90 0.46 16.51
CA LEU A 167 -13.06 0.05 15.38
C LEU A 167 -11.81 0.93 15.25
N VAL A 168 -11.94 2.25 15.43
CA VAL A 168 -10.82 3.20 15.39
C VAL A 168 -9.82 2.90 16.51
N VAL A 169 -10.28 2.69 17.76
CA VAL A 169 -9.40 2.32 18.88
C VAL A 169 -8.69 1.01 18.58
N ALA A 170 -9.43 -0.01 18.14
CA ALA A 170 -8.86 -1.32 17.83
C ALA A 170 -7.80 -1.23 16.72
N GLY A 171 -8.06 -0.46 15.66
CA GLY A 171 -7.10 -0.27 14.57
C GLY A 171 -5.87 0.55 14.98
N PHE A 172 -6.03 1.61 15.76
CA PHE A 172 -4.91 2.39 16.27
C PHE A 172 -4.06 1.64 17.28
N PHE A 173 -4.66 0.73 18.05
CA PHE A 173 -3.91 -0.14 18.96
C PHE A 173 -3.21 -1.27 18.22
N SER A 174 -3.85 -1.88 17.22
CA SER A 174 -3.30 -3.05 16.52
C SER A 174 -2.03 -2.71 15.72
N ILE A 175 -1.92 -1.51 15.16
CA ILE A 175 -0.74 -1.08 14.40
C ILE A 175 0.54 -1.14 15.24
N PRO A 176 0.72 -0.34 16.31
CA PRO A 176 1.93 -0.39 17.12
C PRO A 176 2.09 -1.75 17.82
N PHE A 177 1.00 -2.38 18.27
CA PHE A 177 1.07 -3.68 18.91
C PHE A 177 1.74 -4.71 18.00
N LEU A 178 1.25 -4.86 16.76
CA LEU A 178 1.76 -5.89 15.85
C LEU A 178 3.13 -5.53 15.24
N TRP A 179 3.47 -4.23 15.14
CA TRP A 179 4.78 -3.80 14.66
C TRP A 179 5.89 -3.98 15.69
N PHE A 180 5.61 -3.78 16.98
CA PHE A 180 6.66 -3.70 18.00
C PHE A 180 6.68 -4.89 18.97
N VAL A 181 5.51 -5.45 19.33
CA VAL A 181 5.44 -6.50 20.35
C VAL A 181 6.05 -7.83 19.86
N PRO A 182 5.70 -8.36 18.67
CA PRO A 182 6.32 -9.61 18.23
C PRO A 182 7.84 -9.50 18.06
N PRO A 183 8.41 -8.47 17.40
CA PRO A 183 9.86 -8.35 17.34
C PRO A 183 10.51 -8.19 18.71
N TRP A 184 9.86 -7.49 19.66
CA TRP A 184 10.34 -7.42 21.04
C TRP A 184 10.40 -8.78 21.72
N ILE A 185 9.35 -9.60 21.58
CA ILE A 185 9.32 -10.97 22.14
C ILE A 185 10.42 -11.84 21.50
N GLY A 186 10.55 -11.80 20.17
CA GLY A 186 11.47 -12.68 19.45
C GLY A 186 12.95 -12.28 19.54
N THR A 187 13.27 -11.01 19.83
CA THR A 187 14.66 -10.51 19.77
C THR A 187 15.09 -9.66 20.96
N GLY A 188 14.17 -9.28 21.85
CA GLY A 188 14.43 -8.26 22.87
C GLY A 188 14.47 -6.82 22.33
N GLN A 189 14.30 -6.61 21.02
CA GLN A 189 14.43 -5.29 20.38
C GLN A 189 13.15 -4.89 19.62
N PRO A 190 12.29 -4.02 20.18
CA PRO A 190 11.03 -3.63 19.52
C PRO A 190 11.24 -2.92 18.18
N PHE A 191 12.38 -2.23 18.00
CA PHE A 191 12.67 -1.44 16.80
C PHE A 191 13.59 -2.16 15.79
N ILE A 192 13.81 -3.47 15.93
CA ILE A 192 14.73 -4.23 15.06
C ILE A 192 14.39 -4.07 13.56
N ALA A 193 13.10 -3.95 13.22
CA ALA A 193 12.64 -3.72 11.85
C ALA A 193 13.15 -2.40 11.27
N ALA A 194 13.17 -1.33 12.08
CA ALA A 194 13.70 -0.03 11.67
C ALA A 194 15.24 -0.09 11.55
N THR A 195 15.91 -0.74 12.50
CA THR A 195 17.37 -0.95 12.46
C THR A 195 17.79 -1.70 11.20
N HIS A 196 17.11 -2.81 10.88
CA HIS A 196 17.35 -3.59 9.66
C HIS A 196 17.05 -2.79 8.39
N ALA A 197 15.98 -1.99 8.39
CA ALA A 197 15.66 -1.14 7.25
C ALA A 197 16.75 -0.10 6.99
N LYS A 198 17.31 0.53 8.02
CA LYS A 198 18.38 1.54 7.88
C LYS A 198 19.77 0.94 7.60
N ALA A 199 19.96 -0.36 7.83
CA ALA A 199 21.23 -1.03 7.54
C ALA A 199 21.55 -1.09 6.04
N TYR A 200 20.54 -0.93 5.17
CA TYR A 200 20.70 -0.92 3.72
C TYR A 200 20.04 0.31 3.11
N ASN A 201 20.85 1.22 2.56
CA ASN A 201 20.37 2.48 2.00
C ASN A 201 19.78 2.36 0.58
N GLY A 202 19.83 1.19 -0.05
CA GLY A 202 19.33 1.02 -1.42
C GLY A 202 20.30 1.45 -2.53
N HIS A 203 21.60 1.60 -2.26
CA HIS A 203 22.60 2.08 -3.23
C HIS A 203 22.28 3.46 -3.83
N LEU A 204 21.93 4.42 -2.97
CA LEU A 204 21.54 5.78 -3.40
C LEU A 204 22.70 6.65 -3.91
N GLY A 205 23.95 6.23 -3.70
CA GLY A 205 25.14 6.95 -4.14
C GLY A 205 25.36 8.29 -3.43
N ASN A 206 26.09 9.20 -4.07
CA ASN A 206 26.53 10.48 -3.49
C ASN A 206 25.43 11.56 -3.47
N HIS A 207 24.34 11.37 -4.21
CA HIS A 207 23.24 12.33 -4.29
C HIS A 207 21.89 11.65 -3.98
N PRO A 208 21.64 11.27 -2.71
CA PRO A 208 20.47 10.47 -2.34
C PRO A 208 19.14 11.12 -2.71
N PHE A 209 19.05 12.45 -2.58
CA PHE A 209 17.86 13.21 -2.97
C PHE A 209 17.57 13.09 -4.47
N LEU A 210 18.59 13.24 -5.34
CA LEU A 210 18.37 13.16 -6.78
C LEU A 210 18.04 11.73 -7.22
N GLU A 211 18.72 10.74 -6.65
CA GLU A 211 18.49 9.34 -7.02
C GLU A 211 17.10 8.86 -6.57
N VAL A 212 16.63 9.25 -5.38
CA VAL A 212 15.30 8.85 -4.92
C VAL A 212 14.20 9.48 -5.78
N LEU A 213 14.37 10.75 -6.19
CA LEU A 213 13.45 11.41 -7.13
C LEU A 213 13.44 10.69 -8.48
N ARG A 214 14.62 10.33 -9.01
CA ARG A 214 14.76 9.60 -10.28
C ARG A 214 14.05 8.25 -10.23
N ARG A 215 14.23 7.49 -9.16
CA ARG A 215 13.55 6.20 -8.96
C ARG A 215 12.04 6.33 -8.89
N GLY A 216 11.54 7.40 -8.26
CA GLY A 216 10.12 7.68 -8.21
C GLY A 216 9.53 8.03 -9.59
N THR A 217 10.31 8.64 -10.49
CA THR A 217 9.86 8.93 -11.87
C THR A 217 10.03 7.75 -12.82
N ASP A 218 11.08 6.94 -12.64
CA ASP A 218 11.38 5.78 -13.49
C ASP A 218 10.44 4.59 -13.20
N LEU A 219 9.74 4.62 -12.06
CA LEU A 219 8.79 3.58 -11.64
C LEU A 219 7.69 3.32 -12.68
N GLN A 220 7.24 4.36 -13.38
CA GLN A 220 6.05 4.29 -14.22
C GLN A 220 6.37 4.63 -15.67
N VAL A 221 5.66 3.98 -16.60
CA VAL A 221 5.83 4.28 -18.03
C VAL A 221 5.45 5.73 -18.34
N LEU A 222 6.30 6.42 -19.09
CA LEU A 222 6.14 7.84 -19.42
C LEU A 222 4.74 8.21 -19.94
N PRO A 223 4.09 7.43 -20.82
CA PRO A 223 2.73 7.74 -21.28
C PRO A 223 1.71 7.83 -20.14
N MET A 224 1.84 6.98 -19.11
CA MET A 224 0.90 6.98 -17.97
C MET A 224 1.11 8.20 -17.07
N LEU A 225 2.37 8.62 -16.87
CA LEU A 225 2.69 9.86 -16.15
C LEU A 225 2.13 11.08 -16.87
N VAL A 226 2.32 11.17 -18.20
CA VAL A 226 1.78 12.26 -19.02
C VAL A 226 0.25 12.30 -18.92
N MET A 227 -0.43 11.16 -19.06
CA MET A 227 -1.90 11.10 -18.92
C MET A 227 -2.37 11.54 -17.53
N ALA A 228 -1.66 11.15 -16.47
CA ALA A 228 -1.98 11.58 -15.11
C ALA A 228 -1.85 13.10 -14.94
N VAL A 229 -0.76 13.70 -15.43
CA VAL A 229 -0.56 15.16 -15.40
C VAL A 229 -1.64 15.88 -16.19
N VAL A 230 -1.95 15.42 -17.40
CA VAL A 230 -3.03 16.00 -18.23
C VAL A 230 -4.37 15.92 -17.49
N ALA A 231 -4.70 14.78 -16.87
CA ALA A 231 -5.94 14.64 -16.12
C ALA A 231 -6.03 15.62 -14.94
N VAL A 232 -4.94 15.85 -14.21
CA VAL A 232 -4.86 16.82 -13.11
C VAL A 232 -5.03 18.26 -13.60
N VAL A 233 -4.35 18.63 -14.70
CA VAL A 233 -4.45 19.97 -15.30
C VAL A 233 -5.86 20.24 -15.78
N LEU A 234 -6.47 19.29 -16.50
CA LEU A 234 -7.84 19.42 -17.00
C LEU A 234 -8.86 19.51 -15.85
N ALA A 235 -8.71 18.68 -14.81
CA ALA A 235 -9.57 18.75 -13.62
C ALA A 235 -9.45 20.13 -12.92
N GLY A 236 -8.23 20.64 -12.76
CA GLY A 236 -7.98 21.96 -12.17
C GLY A 236 -8.57 23.12 -12.99
N TRP A 237 -8.45 23.05 -14.32
CA TRP A 237 -9.02 24.06 -15.21
C TRP A 237 -10.55 24.02 -15.22
N SER A 238 -11.12 22.81 -15.27
CA SER A 238 -12.58 22.59 -15.26
C SER A 238 -13.25 23.17 -14.00
N LEU A 239 -12.63 23.01 -12.84
CA LEU A 239 -13.14 23.57 -11.57
C LEU A 239 -13.13 25.10 -11.51
N ARG A 240 -12.31 25.78 -12.32
CA ARG A 240 -12.30 27.26 -12.41
C ARG A 240 -13.41 27.81 -13.31
N GLY A 241 -13.97 27.00 -14.21
CA GLY A 241 -15.06 27.41 -15.11
C GLY A 241 -16.41 27.54 -14.39
N GLN A 242 -17.17 28.58 -14.72
CA GLN A 242 -18.48 28.87 -14.10
C GLN A 242 -19.63 27.96 -14.57
N GLY A 243 -19.40 27.02 -15.49
CA GLY A 243 -20.44 26.17 -16.11
C GLY A 243 -20.29 24.66 -15.90
N THR A 244 -19.49 24.20 -14.94
CA THR A 244 -19.28 22.76 -14.72
C THR A 244 -20.39 22.10 -13.90
N ASP A 245 -21.02 21.07 -14.48
CA ASP A 245 -22.04 20.26 -13.82
C ASP A 245 -21.57 19.66 -12.49
N GLY A 246 -22.49 19.48 -11.55
CA GLY A 246 -22.19 18.99 -10.20
C GLY A 246 -21.53 17.60 -10.17
N ALA A 247 -21.90 16.72 -11.11
CA ALA A 247 -21.28 15.41 -11.27
C ALA A 247 -19.81 15.53 -11.71
N ARG A 248 -19.55 16.38 -12.72
CA ARG A 248 -18.21 16.63 -13.24
C ARG A 248 -17.30 17.24 -12.17
N ARG A 249 -17.79 18.24 -11.43
CA ARG A 249 -17.07 18.85 -10.31
C ARG A 249 -16.66 17.84 -9.24
N ARG A 250 -17.50 16.84 -8.96
CA ARG A 250 -17.19 15.78 -7.99
C ARG A 250 -16.06 14.89 -8.50
N SER A 251 -16.11 14.48 -9.77
CA SER A 251 -15.04 13.70 -10.41
C SER A 251 -13.72 14.47 -10.45
N ASP A 252 -13.74 15.75 -10.83
CA ASP A 252 -12.52 16.56 -10.89
C ASP A 252 -11.91 16.77 -9.50
N ARG A 253 -12.74 17.00 -8.47
CA ARG A 253 -12.26 17.05 -7.06
C ARG A 253 -11.66 15.72 -6.62
N LEU A 254 -12.23 14.59 -7.04
CA LEU A 254 -11.68 13.27 -6.74
C LEU A 254 -10.31 13.10 -7.41
N VAL A 255 -10.16 13.45 -8.68
CA VAL A 255 -8.86 13.42 -9.39
C VAL A 255 -7.81 14.25 -8.66
N LEU A 256 -8.14 15.50 -8.29
CA LEU A 256 -7.20 16.36 -7.55
C LEU A 256 -6.86 15.82 -6.16
N THR A 257 -7.84 15.21 -5.47
CA THR A 257 -7.61 14.60 -4.15
C THR A 257 -6.68 13.39 -4.25
N LEU A 258 -6.89 12.55 -5.27
CA LEU A 258 -6.01 11.40 -5.53
C LEU A 258 -4.60 11.86 -5.90
N ALA A 259 -4.47 12.88 -6.74
CA ALA A 259 -3.18 13.47 -7.10
C ALA A 259 -2.45 14.04 -5.88
N ALA A 260 -3.16 14.77 -5.01
CA ALA A 260 -2.61 15.26 -3.76
C ALA A 260 -2.14 14.11 -2.84
N GLY A 261 -2.91 13.00 -2.78
CA GLY A 261 -2.53 11.79 -2.06
C GLY A 261 -1.26 11.14 -2.60
N VAL A 262 -1.13 11.04 -3.93
CA VAL A 262 0.09 10.53 -4.59
C VAL A 262 1.29 11.41 -4.24
N VAL A 263 1.17 12.74 -4.36
CA VAL A 263 2.25 13.68 -3.99
C VAL A 263 2.62 13.55 -2.51
N ALA A 264 1.63 13.45 -1.61
CA ALA A 264 1.88 13.29 -0.19
C ALA A 264 2.63 11.99 0.13
N TRP A 265 2.27 10.88 -0.54
CA TRP A 265 2.98 9.61 -0.42
C TRP A 265 4.43 9.76 -0.91
N TRP A 266 4.62 10.41 -2.05
CA TRP A 266 5.93 10.63 -2.65
C TRP A 266 6.84 11.46 -1.73
N VAL A 267 6.33 12.56 -1.19
CA VAL A 267 7.04 13.40 -0.21
C VAL A 267 7.43 12.60 1.03
N LEU A 268 6.53 11.74 1.53
CA LEU A 268 6.82 10.91 2.70
C LEU A 268 7.94 9.91 2.43
N VAL A 269 7.92 9.23 1.28
CA VAL A 269 8.98 8.29 0.88
C VAL A 269 10.33 9.01 0.75
N VAL A 270 10.34 10.19 0.14
CA VAL A 270 11.55 11.03 0.04
C VAL A 270 12.04 11.41 1.43
N ALA A 271 11.16 11.90 2.32
CA ALA A 271 11.53 12.29 3.68
C ALA A 271 12.11 11.12 4.48
N MET A 272 11.48 9.93 4.42
CA MET A 272 12.00 8.73 5.08
C MET A 272 13.36 8.29 4.50
N THR A 273 13.53 8.39 3.18
CA THR A 273 14.81 8.10 2.54
C THR A 273 15.92 9.03 3.05
N LEU A 274 15.62 10.33 3.20
CA LEU A 274 16.55 11.30 3.76
C LEU A 274 16.85 11.07 5.26
N ASP A 275 15.92 10.43 5.99
CA ASP A 275 16.12 9.96 7.37
C ASP A 275 16.94 8.65 7.46
N GLY A 276 17.42 8.14 6.33
CA GLY A 276 18.31 6.97 6.24
C GLY A 276 17.61 5.64 5.99
N TYR A 277 16.31 5.64 5.70
CA TYR A 277 15.62 4.46 5.19
C TYR A 277 16.01 4.18 3.72
N PRO A 278 15.79 2.96 3.20
CA PRO A 278 16.13 2.66 1.81
C PRO A 278 15.29 3.51 0.86
N GLY A 279 15.87 3.98 -0.26
CA GLY A 279 15.12 4.69 -1.30
C GLY A 279 14.82 3.80 -2.51
N LEU A 280 14.08 2.71 -2.32
CA LEU A 280 13.79 1.73 -3.39
C LEU A 280 12.57 2.12 -4.23
N GLU A 281 12.54 1.74 -5.52
CA GLU A 281 11.45 2.03 -6.45
C GLU A 281 10.10 1.51 -5.92
N ARG A 282 10.11 0.30 -5.36
CA ARG A 282 8.92 -0.35 -4.77
C ARG A 282 8.27 0.45 -3.63
N PHE A 283 8.98 1.43 -3.08
CA PHE A 283 8.44 2.29 -2.03
C PHE A 283 7.47 3.35 -2.54
N TYR A 284 7.43 3.56 -3.86
CA TYR A 284 6.51 4.46 -4.52
C TYR A 284 5.26 3.77 -5.08
N LEU A 285 5.20 2.42 -5.05
CA LEU A 285 3.98 1.63 -5.29
C LEU A 285 2.93 1.90 -4.21
#